data_AF-A0AAV8EK01-F1
#
_entry.id   AF-A0AAV8EK01-F1
#
_cell.length_a   1.000
_cell.length_b   1.000
_cell.length_c   1.000
_cell.angle_alpha   90.00
_cell.angle_beta   90.00
_cell.angle_gamma   90.00
#
_symmetry.space_group_name_H-M   'P 1'
#
loop_
_entity.id
_entity.type
_entity.pdbx_description
1 polymer ?
#
loop_
_entity_poly.entity_id
_entity_poly.type
_entity_poly.pdbx_seq_one_letter_code
_entity_poly.pdbx_strand_id
1 'polypeptide(L)'
;MSFVQRMEWGMSTNFQGVFDQILDTAVQAKIKPEGMVKRVFVFSDMEFDQARGRSKSWETDYEVICNKFTARGYGNAVPEIVFWNLRESRSTPVTSNQKGVALVSGFSKNLLKIFLEGKSVTTPEDVMMEAISGEEYQKLVVFD
;
A
#
# COMPACT_ATOMS: atom_id res chain seq x y z
N MET A 1 14.64 4.74 -14.50
CA MET A 1 14.05 4.45 -13.17
C MET A 1 14.51 5.40 -12.06
N SER A 2 15.35 6.39 -12.36
CA SER A 2 15.79 7.43 -11.43
C SER A 2 14.73 8.52 -11.15
N PHE A 3 13.54 8.42 -11.72
CA PHE A 3 12.45 9.38 -11.47
C PHE A 3 11.84 9.15 -10.09
N VAL A 4 11.37 7.94 -9.79
CA VAL A 4 10.76 7.58 -8.50
C VAL A 4 11.76 7.70 -7.34
N GLN A 5 13.03 7.32 -7.58
CA GLN A 5 14.11 7.46 -6.59
C GLN A 5 14.54 8.92 -6.32
N ARG A 6 14.16 9.88 -7.19
CA ARG A 6 14.52 11.30 -7.05
C ARG A 6 13.30 12.20 -6.91
N MET A 7 12.13 11.65 -6.61
CA MET A 7 10.98 12.48 -6.25
C MET A 7 11.30 13.18 -4.92
N GLU A 8 11.09 14.49 -4.87
CA GLU A 8 11.19 15.25 -3.63
C GLU A 8 10.18 14.69 -2.62
N TRP A 9 10.68 14.17 -1.51
CA TRP A 9 9.86 13.65 -0.42
C TRP A 9 10.32 14.30 0.89
N GLY A 10 9.37 14.89 1.62
CA GLY A 10 9.59 15.85 2.71
C GLY A 10 10.12 15.28 4.03
N MET A 11 11.15 14.42 3.99
CA MET A 11 11.86 13.79 5.13
C MET A 11 11.04 12.81 6.00
N SER A 12 9.73 12.98 6.15
CA SER A 12 8.85 12.07 6.91
C SER A 12 7.40 12.13 6.41
N THR A 13 6.63 11.06 6.63
CA THR A 13 5.22 10.94 6.23
C THR A 13 4.30 11.23 7.41
N ASN A 14 3.44 12.25 7.29
CA ASN A 14 2.43 12.55 8.29
C ASN A 14 1.19 11.66 8.11
N PHE A 15 1.24 10.43 8.65
CA PHE A 15 0.13 9.48 8.55
C PHE A 15 -1.15 10.00 9.21
N GLN A 16 -1.08 10.68 10.36
CA GLN A 16 -2.24 11.29 11.01
C GLN A 16 -2.96 12.25 10.05
N GLY A 17 -2.22 13.15 9.40
CA GLY A 17 -2.80 14.12 8.46
C GLY A 17 -3.46 13.47 7.24
N VAL A 18 -2.89 12.39 6.71
CA VAL A 18 -3.50 11.64 5.60
C VAL A 18 -4.85 11.06 6.01
N PHE A 19 -4.93 10.42 7.18
CA PHE A 19 -6.16 9.83 7.68
C PHE A 19 -7.20 10.89 8.08
N ASP A 20 -6.76 12.01 8.64
CA ASP A 20 -7.63 13.15 8.94
C ASP A 20 -8.27 13.69 7.67
N GLN A 21 -7.49 13.86 6.59
CA GLN A 21 -8.00 14.34 5.32
C GLN A 21 -8.98 13.35 4.66
N ILE A 22 -8.70 12.04 4.71
CA ILE A 22 -9.63 11.01 4.22
C ILE A 22 -10.96 11.10 4.99
N LEU A 23 -10.87 11.15 6.33
CA LEU A 23 -12.05 11.19 7.19
C LEU A 23 -12.88 12.46 6.99
N ASP A 24 -12.24 13.62 6.94
CA ASP A 24 -12.93 14.89 6.74
C ASP A 24 -13.57 14.97 5.35
N THR A 25 -12.89 14.48 4.32
CA THR A 25 -13.46 14.40 2.96
C THR A 25 -14.68 13.48 2.94
N ALA A 26 -14.59 12.31 3.57
CA ALA A 26 -15.70 11.35 3.63
C ALA A 26 -16.92 11.90 4.36
N VAL A 27 -16.70 12.59 5.49
CA VAL A 27 -17.76 13.23 6.27
C VAL A 27 -18.42 14.35 5.47
N GLN A 28 -17.63 15.21 4.81
CA GLN A 28 -18.15 16.30 3.98
C GLN A 28 -18.98 15.76 2.80
N ALA A 29 -18.49 14.72 2.14
CA ALA A 29 -19.17 14.06 1.04
C ALA A 29 -20.28 13.09 1.49
N LYS A 30 -20.50 12.92 2.80
CA LYS A 30 -21.50 12.01 3.40
C LYS A 30 -21.40 10.59 2.85
N ILE A 31 -20.17 10.11 2.66
CA ILE A 31 -19.89 8.77 2.17
C ILE A 31 -20.37 7.75 3.20
N LYS A 32 -21.04 6.69 2.77
CA LYS A 32 -21.39 5.60 3.67
C LYS A 32 -20.15 4.76 4.01
N PRO A 33 -20.06 4.09 5.16
CA PRO A 33 -18.90 3.27 5.52
C PRO A 33 -18.46 2.28 4.43
N GLU A 34 -19.39 1.75 3.64
CA GLU A 34 -19.09 0.80 2.56
C GLU A 34 -18.34 1.44 1.38
N GLY A 35 -18.50 2.75 1.19
CA GLY A 35 -17.82 3.55 0.17
C GLY A 35 -16.50 4.15 0.63
N MET A 36 -16.07 3.87 1.87
CA MET A 36 -14.78 4.35 2.37
C MET A 36 -13.62 3.71 1.62
N VAL A 37 -12.54 4.47 1.53
CA VAL A 37 -11.25 3.96 1.06
C VAL A 37 -10.83 2.83 1.99
N LYS A 38 -10.53 1.66 1.41
CA LYS A 38 -10.17 0.47 2.20
C LYS A 38 -8.67 0.39 2.50
N ARG A 39 -7.83 0.93 1.60
CA ARG A 39 -6.37 0.87 1.72
C ARG A 39 -5.70 2.14 1.23
N VAL A 40 -4.63 2.53 1.91
CA VAL A 40 -3.72 3.61 1.53
C VAL A 40 -2.39 2.97 1.15
N PHE A 41 -1.98 3.13 -0.11
CA PHE A 41 -0.68 2.67 -0.59
C PHE A 41 0.37 3.77 -0.42
N VAL A 42 1.49 3.41 0.19
CA VAL A 42 2.57 4.35 0.50
C VAL A 42 3.85 3.79 -0.08
N PHE A 43 4.34 4.45 -1.12
CA PHE A 43 5.58 4.09 -1.80
C PHE A 43 6.73 4.92 -1.22
N SER A 44 7.76 4.26 -0.69
CA SER A 44 8.90 4.93 -0.06
C SER A 44 10.20 4.20 -0.39
N ASP A 45 11.33 4.91 -0.36
CA ASP A 45 12.68 4.32 -0.40
C ASP A 45 13.28 4.11 1.01
N MET A 46 12.47 4.39 2.04
CA MET A 46 12.78 4.20 3.46
C MET A 46 12.05 3.01 4.07
N GLU A 47 12.55 2.55 5.20
CA GLU A 47 11.79 1.70 6.11
C GLU A 47 10.63 2.47 6.75
N PHE A 48 9.50 1.79 6.99
CA PHE A 48 8.31 2.36 7.63
C PHE A 48 8.64 3.10 8.94
N ASP A 49 9.53 2.50 9.74
CA ASP A 49 9.97 3.02 11.02
C ASP A 49 10.69 4.37 10.94
N GLN A 50 11.33 4.64 9.81
CA GLN A 50 11.97 5.93 9.54
C GLN A 50 10.97 6.93 8.97
N ALA A 51 10.07 6.47 8.09
CA ALA A 51 9.05 7.30 7.47
C ALA A 51 8.05 7.88 8.48
N ARG A 52 7.75 7.16 9.58
CA ARG A 52 6.85 7.66 10.65
C ARG A 52 7.45 8.80 11.51
N GLY A 53 8.72 9.14 11.34
CA GLY A 53 9.37 10.21 12.10
C GLY A 53 9.47 9.93 13.61
N ARG A 54 9.40 10.98 14.44
CA ARG A 54 9.64 10.91 15.91
C ARG A 54 8.51 10.28 16.73
N SER A 55 7.52 9.65 16.11
CA SER A 55 6.46 8.98 16.88
C SER A 55 7.05 7.86 17.73
N LYS A 56 6.66 7.81 19.00
CA LYS A 56 7.18 6.83 19.98
C LYS A 56 6.63 5.43 19.76
N SER A 57 5.40 5.29 19.23
CA SER A 57 4.76 4.00 18.95
C SER A 57 3.68 4.15 17.89
N TRP A 58 3.76 3.34 16.84
CA TRP A 58 2.72 3.27 15.81
C TRP A 58 1.37 2.80 16.38
N GLU A 59 1.37 1.92 17.37
CA GLU A 59 0.11 1.42 17.95
C GLU A 59 -0.72 2.56 18.54
N THR A 60 -0.08 3.49 19.23
CA THR A 60 -0.75 4.68 19.79
C THR A 60 -1.27 5.60 18.68
N ASP A 61 -0.50 5.83 17.63
CA ASP A 61 -0.96 6.63 16.49
C ASP A 61 -2.16 5.99 15.80
N TYR A 62 -2.11 4.68 15.59
CA TYR A 62 -3.18 3.92 14.97
C TYR A 62 -4.44 3.91 15.85
N GLU A 63 -4.31 3.80 17.17
CA GLU A 63 -5.43 3.94 18.10
C GLU A 63 -6.08 5.32 18.02
N VAL A 64 -5.28 6.39 17.93
CA VAL A 64 -5.80 7.75 17.73
C VAL A 64 -6.59 7.85 16.43
N ILE A 65 -6.10 7.25 15.34
CA ILE A 65 -6.80 7.19 14.05
C ILE A 65 -8.14 6.45 14.20
N CYS A 66 -8.12 5.25 14.78
CA CYS A 66 -9.32 4.44 14.99
C CYS A 66 -10.38 5.18 15.83
N ASN A 67 -9.94 5.90 16.87
CA ASN A 67 -10.83 6.68 17.73
C ASN A 67 -11.48 7.84 16.96
N LYS A 68 -10.73 8.57 16.13
CA LYS A 68 -11.28 9.64 15.27
C LYS A 68 -12.33 9.11 14.30
N PHE A 69 -12.04 7.99 13.65
CA PHE A 69 -12.98 7.34 12.72
C PHE A 69 -14.24 6.87 13.44
N THR A 70 -14.08 6.22 14.60
CA THR A 70 -15.20 5.75 15.43
C THR A 70 -16.09 6.92 15.87
N ALA A 71 -15.51 8.02 16.32
CA ALA A 71 -16.26 9.21 16.75
C ALA A 71 -17.08 9.85 15.61
N ARG A 72 -16.70 9.64 14.35
CA ARG A 72 -17.42 10.12 13.15
C ARG A 72 -18.34 9.06 12.53
N GLY A 73 -18.48 7.88 13.14
CA GLY A 73 -19.34 6.80 12.65
C GLY A 73 -18.69 5.84 11.65
N TYR A 74 -17.36 5.88 11.48
CA TYR A 74 -16.58 5.07 10.53
C TYR A 74 -15.64 4.06 11.21
N GLY A 75 -15.92 3.67 12.46
CA GLY A 75 -15.01 2.81 13.24
C GLY A 75 -14.72 1.43 12.62
N ASN A 76 -15.62 0.92 11.79
CA ASN A 76 -15.46 -0.33 11.04
C ASN A 76 -14.87 -0.14 9.62
N ALA A 77 -14.53 1.10 9.26
CA ALA A 77 -14.10 1.48 7.92
C ALA A 77 -12.80 2.31 7.96
N VAL A 78 -11.93 2.01 8.93
CA VAL A 78 -10.58 2.58 9.01
C VAL A 78 -9.73 1.96 7.90
N PRO A 79 -9.11 2.76 7.01
CA PRO A 79 -8.25 2.23 5.96
C PRO A 79 -7.01 1.54 6.53
N GLU A 80 -6.57 0.45 5.89
CA GLU A 80 -5.27 -0.17 6.16
C GLU A 80 -4.16 0.53 5.36
N ILE A 81 -2.94 0.56 5.88
CA ILE A 81 -1.77 1.03 5.13
C ILE A 81 -1.09 -0.16 4.47
N VAL A 82 -0.80 -0.05 3.18
CA VAL A 82 0.16 -0.92 2.50
C VAL A 82 1.40 -0.08 2.22
N PHE A 83 2.43 -0.27 3.04
CA PHE A 83 3.67 0.47 2.91
C PHE A 83 4.68 -0.34 2.11
N TRP A 84 5.10 0.18 0.97
CA TRP A 84 6.02 -0.46 0.06
C TRP A 84 7.36 0.24 0.03
N ASN A 85 8.37 -0.40 0.61
CA ASN A 85 9.76 -0.02 0.50
C ASN A 85 10.35 -0.48 -0.85
N LEU A 86 10.67 0.49 -1.71
CA LEU A 86 11.19 0.30 -3.07
C LEU A 86 12.72 0.21 -3.13
N ARG A 87 13.43 0.33 -1.99
CA ARG A 87 14.89 0.18 -1.95
C ARG A 87 15.27 -1.23 -2.40
N GLU A 88 16.28 -1.30 -3.26
CA GLU A 88 16.69 -2.49 -4.01
C GLU A 88 16.93 -3.69 -3.08
N SER A 89 15.95 -4.58 -3.05
CA SER A 89 15.93 -5.84 -2.29
C SER A 89 14.97 -6.78 -3.02
N ARG A 90 15.09 -8.10 -2.79
CA ARG A 90 14.16 -9.08 -3.39
C ARG A 90 12.73 -8.73 -2.95
N SER A 91 11.79 -8.68 -3.90
CA SER A 91 10.38 -8.41 -3.58
C SER A 91 9.81 -9.53 -2.71
N THR A 92 9.65 -9.26 -1.42
CA THR A 92 9.01 -10.18 -0.48
C THR A 92 7.96 -9.41 0.31
N PRO A 93 6.66 -9.76 0.18
CA PRO A 93 5.65 -9.25 1.09
C PRO A 93 5.95 -9.79 2.49
N VAL A 94 5.96 -8.91 3.48
CA VAL A 94 6.17 -9.28 4.89
C VAL A 94 4.96 -8.80 5.68
N THR A 95 4.24 -9.74 6.29
CA THR A 95 3.18 -9.37 7.23
C THR A 95 3.81 -8.54 8.34
N SER A 96 3.38 -7.28 8.49
CA SER A 96 3.88 -6.41 9.55
C SER A 96 3.40 -6.92 10.90
N ASN A 97 4.22 -6.76 11.94
CA ASN A 97 3.74 -6.91 13.32
C ASN A 97 2.93 -5.68 13.79
N GLN A 98 2.84 -4.63 12.97
CA GLN A 98 2.15 -3.38 13.30
C GLN A 98 0.69 -3.41 12.84
N LYS A 99 -0.24 -3.14 13.76
CA LYS A 99 -1.69 -3.13 13.47
C LYS A 99 -2.04 -2.15 12.36
N GLY A 100 -2.90 -2.56 11.45
CA GLY A 100 -3.38 -1.72 10.34
C GLY A 100 -2.32 -1.40 9.28
N VAL A 101 -1.17 -2.08 9.28
CA VAL A 101 -0.09 -1.88 8.30
C VAL A 101 0.33 -3.23 7.72
N ALA A 102 0.48 -3.31 6.40
CA ALA A 102 1.21 -4.36 5.71
C ALA A 102 2.51 -3.77 5.13
N LEU A 103 3.63 -4.49 5.28
CA LEU A 103 4.92 -4.07 4.73
C LEU A 103 5.23 -4.88 3.47
N VAL A 104 5.61 -4.19 2.41
CA VAL A 104 6.07 -4.79 1.17
C VAL A 104 7.48 -4.30 0.93
N SER A 105 8.44 -5.22 0.87
CA SER A 105 9.83 -4.86 0.56
C SER A 105 10.19 -5.31 -0.83
N GLY A 106 11.09 -4.57 -1.47
CA GLY A 106 11.73 -4.93 -2.72
C GLY A 106 10.98 -4.49 -3.97
N PHE A 107 11.73 -4.13 -5.00
CA PHE A 107 11.20 -3.57 -6.24
C PHE A 107 10.95 -4.66 -7.29
N SER A 108 9.69 -4.80 -7.73
CA SER A 108 9.31 -5.66 -8.85
C SER A 108 8.59 -4.82 -9.91
N LYS A 109 9.21 -4.73 -11.10
CA LYS A 109 8.62 -4.04 -12.25
C LYS A 109 7.24 -4.60 -12.61
N ASN A 110 7.06 -5.91 -12.46
CA ASN A 110 5.82 -6.58 -12.77
C ASN A 110 4.73 -6.25 -11.75
N LEU A 111 5.04 -6.28 -10.44
CA LEU A 111 4.08 -5.89 -9.41
C LEU A 111 3.68 -4.42 -9.53
N LEU A 112 4.63 -3.52 -9.84
CA LEU A 112 4.35 -2.11 -10.05
C LEU A 112 3.51 -1.88 -11.32
N LYS A 113 3.80 -2.60 -12.41
CA LYS A 113 3.02 -2.55 -13.65
C LYS A 113 1.59 -3.03 -13.43
N ILE A 114 1.41 -4.18 -12.77
CA ILE A 114 0.10 -4.73 -12.38
C ILE A 114 -0.69 -3.72 -11.54
N PHE A 115 -0.03 -3.10 -10.56
CA PHE A 115 -0.64 -2.09 -9.69
C PHE A 115 -1.08 -0.85 -10.48
N LEU A 116 -0.22 -0.31 -11.34
CA LEU A 116 -0.51 0.89 -12.14
C LEU A 116 -1.54 0.64 -13.24
N GLU A 117 -1.61 -0.58 -13.78
CA GLU A 117 -2.61 -0.99 -14.77
C GLU A 117 -3.99 -1.25 -14.14
N GLY A 118 -4.11 -1.18 -12.82
CA GLY A 118 -5.38 -1.36 -12.11
C GLY A 118 -5.96 -2.78 -12.26
N LYS A 119 -5.14 -3.74 -12.70
CA LYS A 119 -5.56 -5.12 -12.86
C LYS A 119 -5.68 -5.72 -11.47
N SER A 120 -6.89 -6.16 -11.13
CA SER A 120 -7.18 -6.96 -9.96
C SER A 120 -6.52 -8.32 -10.12
N VAL A 121 -5.22 -8.39 -9.84
CA VAL A 121 -4.49 -9.64 -9.77
C VAL A 121 -4.79 -10.25 -8.41
N THR A 122 -5.57 -11.33 -8.44
CA THR A 122 -6.15 -11.97 -7.25
C THR A 122 -5.22 -13.00 -6.63
N THR A 123 -4.31 -13.61 -7.40
CA THR A 123 -3.34 -14.59 -6.90
C THR A 123 -1.96 -14.49 -7.57
N PRO A 124 -0.89 -14.99 -6.95
CA PRO A 124 0.43 -15.15 -7.60
C PRO A 124 0.38 -16.00 -8.88
N GLU A 125 -0.60 -16.90 -8.99
CA GLU A 125 -0.84 -17.71 -10.18
C GLU A 125 -1.37 -16.83 -11.33
N ASP A 126 -2.28 -15.90 -11.05
CA ASP A 126 -2.75 -14.94 -12.05
C ASP A 126 -1.59 -14.09 -12.59
N VAL A 127 -0.66 -13.65 -11.71
CA VAL A 127 0.56 -12.94 -12.10
C VAL A 127 1.42 -13.78 -13.05
N MET A 128 1.62 -15.05 -12.69
CA MET A 128 2.43 -15.98 -13.48
C MET A 128 1.78 -16.24 -14.84
N MET A 129 0.48 -16.51 -14.86
CA MET A 129 -0.29 -16.77 -16.08
C MET A 129 -0.31 -15.55 -17.00
N GLU A 130 -0.45 -14.34 -16.46
CA GLU A 130 -0.37 -13.12 -17.27
C GLU A 130 1.04 -12.92 -17.83
N ALA A 131 2.09 -13.15 -17.03
CA ALA A 131 3.48 -13.01 -17.47
C ALA A 131 3.87 -13.99 -18.59
N ILE A 132 3.27 -15.18 -18.63
CA ILE A 132 3.52 -16.20 -19.67
C ILE A 132 2.47 -16.22 -20.79
N SER A 133 1.48 -15.33 -20.76
CA SER A 133 0.38 -15.28 -21.76
C SER A 133 0.78 -14.64 -23.10
N GLY A 134 1.97 -14.05 -23.19
CA GLY A 134 2.45 -13.39 -24.41
C GLY A 134 2.67 -14.34 -25.58
N GLU A 135 2.56 -13.82 -26.81
CA GLU A 135 2.76 -14.59 -28.07
C GLU A 135 4.10 -15.33 -28.13
N GLU A 136 5.12 -14.81 -27.44
CA GLU A 136 6.45 -15.40 -27.36
C GLU A 136 6.46 -16.78 -26.65
N TYR A 137 5.57 -16.99 -25.69
CA TYR A 137 5.45 -18.22 -24.91
C TYR A 137 4.46 -19.23 -25.52
N GLN A 138 3.58 -18.80 -26.42
CA GLN A 138 2.65 -19.69 -27.15
C GLN A 138 3.35 -20.64 -28.13
N LYS A 139 4.60 -20.34 -28.51
CA LYS A 139 5.41 -21.17 -29.42
C LYS A 139 6.24 -22.23 -28.70
N LEU A 140 6.16 -22.31 -27.37
CA LEU A 140 6.89 -23.30 -26.59
C LEU A 140 6.19 -24.66 -26.73
N VAL A 141 6.88 -25.62 -27.32
CA VAL A 141 6.43 -27.00 -27.43
C VAL A 141 7.04 -27.79 -26.28
N VAL A 142 6.20 -28.43 -25.48
CA VAL A 142 6.66 -29.35 -24.43
C VAL A 142 7.10 -30.64 -25.11
N PHE A 143 8.37 -31.00 -24.97
CA PHE A 143 8.86 -32.33 -25.29
C PHE A 143 8.91 -33.14 -24.01
N ASP A 144 8.26 -34.32 -24.04
CA ASP A 144 8.35 -35.37 -23.03
C ASP A 144 9.63 -36.19 -23.24
#